data_AF-A0A5P9B4F7-F1
#
_entry.id   AF-A0A5P9B4F7-F1
#
_cell.length_a   1.000
_cell.length_b   1.000
_cell.length_c   1.000
_cell.angle_alpha   90.00
_cell.angle_beta   90.00
_cell.angle_gamma   90.00
#
_symmetry.space_group_name_H-M   'P 1'
#
loop_
_entity.id
_entity.type
_entity.pdbx_description
1 polymer ?
#
loop_
_entity_poly.entity_id
_entity_poly.type
_entity_poly.pdbx_seq_one_letter_code
_entity_poly.pdbx_strand_id
1 'polypeptide(L)' 'MRKDTDIIPFLSHKAPIMSHSIWLAIGLVLVVEGLGPLIAPRGWRNMMAQLSEQPDNQLRRIGGCLVVAGAVIAFMTYR' A
#
# COMPACT_ATOMS: atom_id res chain seq x y z
N MET A 1 -24.81 -41.65 19.25
CA MET A 1 -23.51 -41.53 18.54
C MET A 1 -23.71 -40.71 17.28
N ARG A 2 -22.85 -39.70 17.05
CA ARG A 2 -22.65 -38.92 15.82
C ARG A 2 -23.67 -37.81 15.50
N LYS A 3 -23.40 -36.58 15.97
CA LYS A 3 -24.04 -35.33 15.46
C LYS A 3 -23.07 -34.13 15.42
N ASP A 4 -21.79 -34.44 15.41
CA ASP A 4 -20.65 -33.55 15.57
C ASP A 4 -19.81 -33.46 14.28
N THR A 5 -20.11 -34.26 13.26
CA THR A 5 -19.35 -34.33 12.01
C THR A 5 -19.75 -33.24 10.99
N ASP A 6 -20.91 -32.59 11.14
CA ASP A 6 -21.43 -31.62 10.17
C ASP A 6 -21.10 -30.15 10.52
N ILE A 7 -20.67 -29.86 11.75
CA ILE A 7 -20.36 -28.50 12.23
C ILE A 7 -18.91 -28.09 11.88
N ILE A 8 -18.00 -29.07 11.80
CA ILE A 8 -16.57 -28.90 11.57
C ILE A 8 -16.24 -28.29 10.18
N PRO A 9 -16.90 -28.65 9.06
CA PRO A 9 -16.59 -28.05 7.76
C PRO A 9 -17.00 -26.57 7.63
N PHE A 10 -18.05 -26.13 8.35
CA PHE A 10 -18.52 -24.74 8.32
C PHE A 10 -17.59 -23.80 9.11
N LEU A 11 -17.06 -24.26 10.24
CA LEU A 11 -16.09 -23.50 11.05
C LEU A 11 -14.68 -23.48 10.41
N SER A 12 -14.33 -24.47 9.58
CA SER A 12 -13.03 -24.55 8.91
C SER A 12 -12.90 -23.67 7.66
N HIS A 13 -13.99 -23.17 7.08
CA HIS A 13 -13.94 -22.35 5.85
C HIS A 13 -13.59 -20.87 6.10
N LYS A 14 -13.58 -20.41 7.36
CA LYS A 14 -13.46 -18.99 7.71
C LYS A 14 -12.04 -18.50 8.07
N ALA A 15 -11.01 -19.31 7.86
CA ALA A 15 -9.60 -18.93 8.02
C ALA A 15 -8.78 -19.66 6.95
N PRO A 16 -8.34 -19.02 5.84
CA PRO A 16 -7.35 -17.93 5.86
C PRO A 16 -7.55 -16.90 4.71
N ILE A 17 -8.47 -15.96 4.83
CA ILE A 17 -8.70 -14.93 3.80
C ILE A 17 -7.64 -13.80 3.89
N MET A 18 -7.08 -13.59 5.10
CA MET A 18 -6.15 -12.48 5.38
C MET A 18 -4.79 -12.63 4.70
N SER A 19 -4.27 -13.86 4.55
CA SER A 19 -2.96 -14.10 3.94
C SER A 19 -2.98 -13.87 2.43
N HIS A 20 -3.98 -14.36 1.70
CA HIS A 20 -4.08 -14.10 0.26
C HIS A 20 -4.23 -12.60 -0.06
N SER A 21 -5.00 -11.89 0.76
CA SER A 21 -5.24 -10.46 0.56
C SER A 21 -3.98 -9.62 0.80
N ILE A 22 -3.16 -9.96 1.81
CA ILE A 22 -1.91 -9.22 2.08
C ILE A 22 -0.89 -9.42 0.96
N TRP A 23 -0.73 -10.65 0.46
CA TRP A 23 0.17 -10.96 -0.64
C TRP A 23 -0.26 -10.27 -1.93
N LEU A 24 -1.57 -10.20 -2.18
CA LEU A 24 -2.12 -9.51 -3.35
C LEU A 24 -1.95 -7.99 -3.25
N ALA A 25 -2.18 -7.39 -2.07
CA ALA A 25 -1.95 -5.96 -1.83
C ALA A 25 -0.47 -5.59 -2.01
N ILE A 26 0.45 -6.39 -1.45
CA ILE A 26 1.90 -6.20 -1.63
C ILE A 26 2.27 -6.36 -3.11
N GLY A 27 1.73 -7.36 -3.80
CA GLY A 27 1.95 -7.55 -5.23
C GLY A 27 1.51 -6.34 -6.07
N LEU A 28 0.33 -5.78 -5.79
CA LEU A 28 -0.16 -4.57 -6.47
C LEU A 28 0.70 -3.34 -6.18
N VAL A 29 1.10 -3.14 -4.92
CA VAL A 29 2.01 -2.04 -4.55
C VAL A 29 3.34 -2.16 -5.30
N LEU A 30 3.91 -3.36 -5.38
CA LEU A 30 5.15 -3.61 -6.12
C LEU A 30 4.99 -3.39 -7.63
N VAL A 31 3.86 -3.78 -8.21
CA VAL A 31 3.56 -3.52 -9.63
C VAL A 31 3.48 -2.01 -9.87
N VAL A 32 2.79 -1.26 -9.02
CA VAL A 32 2.67 0.21 -9.14
C VAL A 32 4.02 0.91 -8.94
N GLU A 33 4.79 0.53 -7.92
CA GLU A 33 6.14 1.06 -7.67
C GLU A 33 7.12 0.70 -8.80
N GLY A 34 7.02 -0.51 -9.37
CA GLY A 34 7.86 -0.96 -10.47
C GLY A 34 7.46 -0.40 -11.85
N LEU A 35 6.20 -0.02 -12.03
CA LEU A 35 5.68 0.56 -13.27
C LEU A 35 6.35 1.89 -13.62
N GLY A 36 6.65 2.74 -12.63
CA GLY A 36 7.35 4.01 -12.81
C GLY A 36 8.70 3.88 -13.54
N PRO A 37 9.67 3.12 -12.98
CA PRO A 37 10.96 2.89 -13.64
C PRO A 37 10.85 2.02 -14.90
N LEU A 38 9.84 1.15 -15.03
CA LEU A 38 9.68 0.27 -16.19
C LEU A 38 9.10 0.98 -17.42
N ILE A 39 8.16 1.92 -17.25
CA ILE A 39 7.56 2.68 -18.36
C ILE A 39 8.49 3.81 -18.84
N ALA A 40 9.11 4.55 -17.92
CA ALA A 40 9.87 5.74 -18.28
C ALA A 40 11.13 5.90 -17.40
N PRO A 41 12.17 5.05 -17.58
CA PRO A 41 13.36 5.06 -16.73
C PRO A 41 14.10 6.41 -16.75
N ARG A 42 14.12 7.11 -17.90
CA ARG A 42 14.76 8.42 -18.03
C ARG A 42 13.94 9.53 -17.37
N GLY A 43 12.61 9.52 -17.55
CA GLY A 43 11.71 10.50 -16.93
C GLY A 43 11.68 10.36 -15.42
N TRP A 44 11.57 9.12 -14.92
CA TRP A 44 11.63 8.80 -13.50
C TRP A 44 12.94 9.26 -12.86
N ARG A 45 14.08 8.98 -13.52
CA ARG A 45 15.39 9.39 -13.01
C ARG A 45 15.56 10.91 -12.97
N ASN A 46 15.09 11.63 -13.99
CA ASN A 46 15.09 13.10 -13.97
C ASN A 46 14.15 13.67 -12.90
N MET A 47 13.01 13.04 -12.65
CA MET A 47 12.10 13.49 -11.60
C MET A 47 12.72 13.29 -10.21
N MET A 48 13.34 12.14 -9.96
CA MET A 48 14.06 11.88 -8.72
C MET A 48 15.31 12.75 -8.54
N ALA A 49 16.04 13.03 -9.62
CA ALA A 49 17.18 13.95 -9.58
C ALA A 49 16.73 15.38 -9.22
N GLN A 50 15.66 15.89 -9.82
CA GLN A 50 15.09 17.19 -9.48
C GLN A 50 14.59 17.26 -8.02
N LEU A 51 14.01 16.16 -7.52
CA LEU A 51 13.62 16.06 -6.11
C LEU A 51 14.84 16.02 -5.17
N SER A 52 15.93 15.37 -5.57
CA SER A 52 17.18 15.31 -4.79
C SER A 52 17.99 16.60 -4.84
N GLU A 53 17.87 17.39 -5.91
CA GLU A 53 18.51 18.70 -6.05
C GLU A 53 17.73 19.81 -5.32
N GLN A 54 16.48 19.56 -4.92
CA GLN A 54 15.72 20.51 -4.12
C GLN A 54 16.36 20.69 -2.73
N PRO A 55 16.44 21.94 -2.22
CA PRO A 55 16.97 22.19 -0.89
C PRO A 55 16.14 21.46 0.17
N ASP A 56 16.79 20.92 1.20
CA ASP A 56 16.19 20.13 2.28
C ASP A 56 14.91 20.75 2.87
N ASN A 57 14.87 22.08 2.92
CA ASN A 57 13.71 22.83 3.44
C ASN A 57 12.46 22.64 2.57
N GLN A 58 12.61 22.52 1.26
CA GLN A 58 11.50 22.30 0.34
C GLN A 58 11.09 20.83 0.33
N LEU A 59 12.05 19.91 0.41
CA LEU A 59 11.77 18.49 0.57
C LEU A 59 10.99 18.21 1.86
N ARG A 60 11.35 18.87 2.97
CA ARG A 60 10.62 18.81 4.25
C ARG A 60 9.21 19.41 4.16
N ARG A 61 9.01 20.47 3.38
CA ARG A 61 7.67 21.05 3.15
C ARG A 61 6.79 20.13 2.33
N ILE A 62 7.32 19.52 1.27
CA ILE A 62 6.59 18.55 0.45
C ILE A 62 6.21 17.33 1.29
N GLY A 63 7.17 16.76 2.01
CA GLY A 63 6.93 15.67 2.95
C GLY A 63 5.91 16.04 4.04
N GLY A 64 6.03 17.24 4.62
CA GLY A 64 5.08 17.76 5.61
C GLY A 64 3.66 17.89 5.05
N CYS A 65 3.50 18.46 3.86
CA CYS A 65 2.20 18.57 3.19
C CYS A 65 1.59 17.19 2.91
N LEU A 66 2.40 16.21 2.47
CA LEU A 66 1.96 14.83 2.26
C LEU A 66 1.49 14.16 3.55
N VAL A 67 2.24 14.33 4.65
CA VAL A 67 1.85 13.81 5.98
C VAL A 67 0.53 14.43 6.43
N VAL A 68 0.39 15.76 6.31
CA VAL A 68 -0.85 16.46 6.71
C VAL A 68 -2.03 16.02 5.85
N ALA A 69 -1.88 15.99 4.52
CA ALA A 69 -2.93 15.54 3.62
C ALA A 69 -3.35 14.09 3.90
N GLY A 70 -2.38 13.19 4.06
CA GLY A 70 -2.62 11.80 4.43
C GLY A 70 -3.33 11.66 5.77
N ALA A 71 -2.90 12.40 6.80
CA ALA A 71 -3.53 12.40 8.12
C ALA A 71 -4.97 12.91 8.07
N VAL A 72 -5.26 13.96 7.27
CA VAL A 72 -6.62 14.49 7.08
C VAL A 72 -7.51 13.44 6.42
N ILE A 73 -7.04 12.78 5.35
CA ILE A 73 -7.80 11.74 4.66
C ILE A 73 -8.03 10.54 5.58
N ALA A 74 -7.00 10.10 6.30
CA ALA A 74 -7.11 9.01 7.26
C ALA A 74 -8.10 9.34 8.37
N PHE A 75 -8.04 10.55 8.95
CA PHE A 75 -8.99 10.99 9.96
C PHE A 75 -10.42 11.06 9.43
N MET A 76 -10.61 11.54 8.20
CA MET A 76 -11.92 11.60 7.55
C MET A 76 -12.48 10.21 7.23
N THR A 77 -11.62 9.24 6.89
CA THR A 77 -12.03 7.86 6.54
C THR A 77 -12.24 7.00 7.77
N TYR A 78 -11.51 7.26 8.87
CA TYR A 78 -11.62 6.54 10.12
C TYR A 78 -12.82 6.97 10.98
N ARG A 79 -13.36 8.17 10.74
CA ARG A 79 -14.56 8.69 11.42
C ARG A 79 -15.83 8.12 10.82
#